data_AF-A0A7C3JAK8-F1
#
_entry.id   AF-A0A7C3JAK8-F1
#
_cell.length_a   1.000
_cell.length_b   1.000
_cell.length_c   1.000
_cell.angle_alpha   90.00
_cell.angle_beta   90.00
_cell.angle_gamma   90.00
#
_symmetry.space_group_name_H-M   'P 1'
#
loop_
_entity.id
_entity.type
_entity.pdbx_description
1 polymer ?
#
loop_
_entity_poly.entity_id
_entity_poly.type
_entity_poly.pdbx_seq_one_letter_code
_entity_poly.pdbx_strand_id
1 'polypeptide(L)' 'MPQRYSRRRTPLRPLHHRGYAGRPACAGIDQPVVKTAPEWDGQEVRIALEKDAVLSGGEMRWLAGRQTRFHLIG' A
#
# COMPACT_ATOMS: atom_id res chain seq x y z
N MET A 1 -51.62 -20.85 -9.22
CA MET A 1 -50.26 -21.28 -9.58
C MET A 1 -49.25 -20.24 -9.08
N PRO A 2 -48.48 -20.46 -8.00
CA PRO A 2 -47.35 -19.60 -7.67
C PRO A 2 -46.02 -20.29 -8.03
N GLN A 3 -45.19 -19.61 -8.82
CA GLN A 3 -43.84 -20.04 -9.17
C GLN A 3 -42.93 -20.00 -7.92
N ARG A 4 -42.31 -21.14 -7.58
CA ARG A 4 -41.29 -21.25 -6.54
C ARG A 4 -39.94 -20.81 -7.10
N TYR A 5 -39.39 -19.73 -6.58
CA TYR A 5 -38.01 -19.32 -6.87
C TYR A 5 -37.04 -20.20 -6.06
N SER A 6 -36.29 -21.08 -6.73
CA SER A 6 -35.27 -21.93 -6.12
C SER A 6 -33.97 -21.14 -5.95
N ARG A 7 -33.68 -20.67 -4.74
CA ARG A 7 -32.34 -20.17 -4.39
C ARG A 7 -31.40 -21.37 -4.22
N ARG A 8 -30.68 -21.75 -5.28
CA ARG A 8 -29.52 -22.63 -5.12
C ARG A 8 -28.48 -21.90 -4.28
N ARG A 9 -28.28 -22.30 -3.03
CA ARG A 9 -27.14 -21.87 -2.23
C ARG A 9 -25.91 -22.56 -2.79
N THR A 10 -25.11 -21.84 -3.56
CA THR A 10 -23.74 -22.28 -3.88
C THR A 10 -22.98 -22.37 -2.56
N PRO A 11 -22.41 -23.53 -2.17
CA PRO A 11 -21.56 -23.57 -0.99
C PRO A 11 -20.33 -22.70 -1.27
N LEU A 12 -20.09 -21.71 -0.40
CA LEU A 12 -18.83 -20.98 -0.41
C LEU A 12 -17.71 -22.00 -0.21
N ARG A 13 -16.89 -22.20 -1.24
CA ARG A 13 -15.64 -22.96 -1.08
C ARG A 13 -14.86 -22.30 0.05
N PRO A 14 -14.28 -23.08 0.99
CA PRO A 14 -13.32 -22.52 1.92
C PRO A 14 -12.20 -21.89 1.10
N LEU A 15 -12.02 -20.58 1.23
CA LEU A 15 -10.81 -19.93 0.75
C LEU A 15 -9.69 -20.50 1.61
N HIS A 16 -9.03 -21.56 1.14
CA HIS A 16 -7.75 -21.97 1.68
C HIS A 16 -6.89 -20.72 1.76
N HIS A 17 -6.52 -20.32 2.98
CA HIS A 17 -5.48 -19.33 3.21
C HIS A 17 -4.20 -19.86 2.57
N ARG A 18 -4.02 -19.61 1.27
CA ARG A 18 -2.71 -19.61 0.65
C ARG A 18 -1.99 -18.42 1.26
N GLY A 19 -1.31 -18.67 2.38
CA GLY A 19 -0.36 -17.72 2.92
C GLY A 19 0.61 -17.37 1.80
N TYR A 20 0.78 -16.09 1.53
CA TYR A 20 1.84 -15.55 0.66
C TYR A 20 3.22 -15.67 1.34
N ALA A 21 3.39 -16.63 2.25
CA ALA A 21 4.64 -16.86 2.95
C ALA A 21 5.63 -17.49 1.96
N GLY A 22 6.56 -16.68 1.46
CA GLY A 22 7.73 -17.15 0.72
C GLY A 22 7.78 -16.81 -0.78
N ARG A 23 6.73 -16.21 -1.37
CA ARG A 23 6.84 -15.65 -2.74
C ARG A 23 7.25 -14.18 -2.66
N PRO A 24 8.29 -13.74 -3.40
CA PRO A 24 8.63 -12.34 -3.48
C PRO A 24 7.45 -11.55 -4.05
N ALA A 25 7.05 -10.51 -3.35
CA ALA A 25 5.98 -9.62 -3.76
C ALA A 25 6.49 -8.17 -3.71
N CYS A 26 6.31 -7.44 -4.80
CA CYS A 26 6.54 -6.00 -4.83
C CYS A 26 5.25 -5.28 -4.41
N ALA A 27 5.40 -4.25 -3.58
CA ALA A 27 4.29 -3.41 -3.14
C ALA A 27 4.75 -1.94 -3.04
N GLY A 28 3.82 -1.03 -3.36
CA GLY A 28 3.95 0.40 -3.05
C GLY A 28 3.63 0.66 -1.58
N ILE A 29 4.41 1.54 -0.95
CA ILE A 29 4.24 1.99 0.43
C ILE A 29 4.19 3.51 0.49
N ASP A 30 3.09 4.03 1.02
CA ASP A 30 2.88 5.46 1.22
C ASP A 30 3.41 5.95 2.57
N GLN A 31 4.21 7.01 2.55
CA GLN A 31 4.76 7.65 3.76
C GLN A 31 4.78 9.17 3.65
N PRO A 32 3.72 9.85 4.09
CA PRO A 32 3.64 11.29 4.00
C PRO A 32 4.62 11.98 4.96
N VAL A 33 5.08 13.17 4.58
CA VAL A 33 5.77 14.11 5.47
C VAL A 33 5.01 15.43 5.51
N VAL A 34 5.17 16.19 6.60
CA VAL A 34 4.74 17.58 6.68
C VAL A 34 5.96 18.47 6.80
N LYS A 35 6.03 19.54 6.01
CA LYS A 35 7.10 20.55 6.03
C LYS A 35 6.53 21.95 5.90
N THR A 36 7.13 22.89 6.62
CA THR A 36 6.89 24.33 6.46
C THR A 36 7.60 24.81 5.20
N ALA A 37 6.91 25.53 4.31
CA ALA A 37 7.46 26.17 3.11
C ALA A 37 7.69 27.67 3.39
N PRO A 38 8.95 28.11 3.63
CA PRO A 38 9.24 29.52 3.91
C PRO A 38 8.81 30.47 2.79
N GLU A 39 8.86 30.00 1.53
CA GLU A 39 8.46 30.76 0.35
C GLU A 39 6.95 31.04 0.28
N TRP A 40 6.13 30.33 1.05
CA TRP A 40 4.68 30.47 1.11
C TRP A 40 4.24 30.95 2.49
N ASP A 41 4.90 31.99 3.00
CA ASP A 41 4.61 32.60 4.30
C ASP A 41 4.56 31.59 5.47
N GLY A 42 5.36 30.52 5.36
CA GLY A 42 5.41 29.47 6.38
C GLY A 42 4.24 28.49 6.34
N GLN A 43 3.56 28.32 5.21
CA GLN A 43 2.49 27.33 5.06
C GLN A 43 2.99 25.90 5.32
N GLU A 44 2.21 25.11 6.06
CA GLU A 44 2.45 23.67 6.20
C GLU A 44 1.98 22.91 4.95
N VAL A 45 2.90 22.19 4.33
CA VAL A 45 2.66 21.37 3.15
C VAL A 45 2.79 19.90 3.53
N ARG A 46 1.75 19.11 3.22
CA ARG A 46 1.79 17.65 3.30
C ARG A 46 2.21 17.09 1.95
N ILE A 47 3.32 16.37 1.94
CA ILE A 47 3.87 15.72 0.74
C ILE A 47 3.63 14.22 0.88
N ALA A 48 2.84 13.65 -0.02
CA ALA A 48 2.68 12.20 -0.13
C ALA A 48 3.91 11.61 -0.84
N LEU A 49 4.57 10.64 -0.21
CA LEU A 49 5.64 9.87 -0.84
C LEU A 49 5.19 8.45 -1.02
N GLU A 50 5.38 7.91 -2.22
CA GLU A 50 5.24 6.49 -2.52
C GLU A 50 6.64 5.88 -2.73
N LYS A 51 6.85 4.65 -2.25
CA LYS A 51 8.08 3.89 -2.46
C LYS A 51 7.78 2.43 -2.68
N ASP A 52 8.54 1.81 -3.59
CA ASP A 52 8.46 0.38 -3.82
C ASP A 52 9.40 -0.41 -2.92
N ALA A 53 8.90 -1.52 -2.39
CA ALA A 53 9.69 -2.53 -1.70
C ALA A 53 9.33 -3.92 -2.17
N VAL A 54 10.29 -4.85 -2.05
CA VAL A 54 10.06 -6.28 -2.16
C VAL A 54 10.05 -6.93 -0.79
N LEU A 55 9.05 -7.75 -0.51
CA LEU A 55 9.06 -8.68 0.62
C LEU A 55 9.59 -10.03 0.11
N SER A 56 10.76 -10.46 0.55
CA SER A 56 11.37 -11.74 0.15
C SER A 56 12.03 -12.41 1.34
N GLY A 57 11.82 -13.71 1.53
CA GLY A 57 12.38 -14.45 2.67
C GLY A 57 11.91 -13.93 4.04
N GLY A 58 10.76 -13.26 4.10
CA GLY A 58 10.26 -12.60 5.32
C GLY A 58 10.90 -11.24 5.60
N GLU A 59 11.81 -10.76 4.75
CA GLU A 59 12.45 -9.47 4.89
C GLU A 59 11.95 -8.48 3.85
N MET A 60 11.79 -7.22 4.26
CA MET A 60 11.42 -6.11 3.38
C MET A 60 12.67 -5.39 2.89
N ARG A 61 12.77 -5.15 1.58
CA ARG A 61 13.89 -4.43 0.95
C ARG A 61 13.37 -3.35 0.02
N TRP A 62 13.85 -2.13 0.20
CA TRP A 62 13.51 -0.99 -0.68
C TRP A 62 14.15 -1.16 -2.06
N LEU A 63 13.38 -1.04 -3.14
CA LEU A 63 13.89 -1.27 -4.50
C LEU A 63 14.77 -0.11 -5.00
N ALA A 64 14.44 1.12 -4.62
CA ALA A 64 15.18 2.33 -4.99
C ALA A 64 15.86 3.00 -3.78
N GLY A 65 16.12 2.22 -2.72
CA GLY A 65 16.60 2.74 -1.45
C GLY A 65 15.53 3.55 -0.69
N ARG A 66 15.92 4.14 0.43
CA ARG A 66 15.02 4.85 1.34
C ARG A 66 15.34 6.34 1.34
N GLN A 67 14.45 7.17 0.78
CA GLN A 67 14.54 8.62 0.99
C GLN A 67 14.30 8.95 2.48
N THR A 68 15.23 9.66 3.10
CA THR A 68 15.22 10.01 4.54
C THR A 68 15.27 11.53 4.78
N ARG A 69 15.52 12.32 3.74
CA ARG A 69 15.59 13.78 3.80
C ARG A 69 14.92 14.39 2.58
N PHE A 70 14.46 15.63 2.74
CA PHE A 70 13.93 16.45 1.67
C PHE A 70 14.86 17.62 1.43
N HIS A 71 14.99 18.01 0.18
CA HIS A 71 15.62 19.26 -0.22
C HIS A 71 14.49 20.17 -0.70
N LEU A 72 14.28 21.28 0.01
CA LEU A 72 13.41 22.36 -0.45
C LEU A 72 14.26 23.27 -1.33
N ILE A 73 13.79 23.55 -2.54
CA ILE A 73 14.43 24.49 -3.47
C ILE A 73 13.72 25.82 -3.31
N GLY A 74 14.50 26.89 -3.09
CA GLY A 74 14.02 28.26 -2.98
C GLY A 74 14.96 29.22 -3.68
#